data_AF-A0A8S3K676-F1
#
_entry.id   AF-A0A8S3K676-F1
#
_cell.length_a   1.000
_cell.length_b   1.000
_cell.length_c   1.000
_cell.angle_alpha   90.00
_cell.angle_beta   90.00
_cell.angle_gamma   90.00
#
_symmetry.space_group_name_H-M   'P 1'
#
loop_
_entity.id
_entity.type
_entity.pdbx_description
1 polymer ?
#
loop_
_entity_poly.entity_id
_entity_poly.type
_entity_poly.pdbx_seq_one_letter_code
_entity_poly.pdbx_strand_id
1 'polypeptide(L)' 'LVWVTALSGIAMGKWRGKKLSPRREGPYRVVERLSSLTYSLIHTISNIQLGPIHVNRLERYYSFKVID' A
#
# COMPACT_ATOMS: atom_id res chain seq x y z
N LEU A 1 -0.34 -12.04 -8.95
CA LEU A 1 -0.33 -10.59 -8.66
C LEU A 1 -0.31 -10.41 -7.14
N VAL A 2 0.75 -9.82 -6.57
CA VAL A 2 0.80 -9.56 -5.12
C VAL A 2 0.16 -8.20 -4.88
N TRP A 3 -1.06 -8.24 -4.37
CA TRP A 3 -1.76 -7.04 -3.92
C TRP A 3 -1.25 -6.71 -2.53
N VAL A 4 -0.94 -5.45 -2.28
CA VAL A 4 -0.47 -5.00 -0.97
C VAL A 4 -1.29 -3.81 -0.49
N THR A 5 -1.48 -3.74 0.82
CA THR A 5 -1.85 -2.48 1.46
C THR A 5 -0.58 -1.81 1.96
N ALA A 6 -0.42 -0.52 1.69
CA ALA A 6 0.65 0.26 2.25
C ALA A 6 0.15 0.97 3.51
N LEU A 7 1.01 1.16 4.52
CA LEU A 7 0.63 1.95 5.70
C LEU A 7 0.32 3.40 5.27
N SER A 8 -0.91 3.86 5.54
CA SER A 8 -1.38 5.22 5.25
C SER A 8 -0.48 6.21 5.98
N GLY A 9 0.17 7.15 5.29
CA GLY A 9 1.19 8.04 5.90
C GLY A 9 2.60 7.87 5.35
N ILE A 10 2.78 7.00 4.36
CA ILE A 10 3.91 7.08 3.42
C ILE A 10 3.94 8.44 2.71
N ALA A 11 2.76 9.02 2.44
CA ALA A 11 2.63 10.44 2.16
C ALA A 11 2.63 11.24 3.48
N MET A 12 3.81 11.73 3.88
CA MET A 12 3.94 12.98 4.65
C MET A 12 3.29 13.01 6.05
N GLY A 13 4.02 12.56 7.09
CA GLY A 13 4.10 13.21 8.41
C GLY A 13 2.84 13.47 9.26
N LYS A 14 1.63 13.10 8.83
CA LYS A 14 0.36 13.53 9.45
C LYS A 14 -0.36 12.41 10.20
N TRP A 15 0.34 11.74 11.11
CA TRP A 15 -0.32 10.90 12.11
C TRP A 15 -0.81 11.70 13.32
N ARG A 16 -0.23 12.88 13.57
CA ARG A 16 -0.67 13.78 14.64
C ARG A 16 -2.02 14.40 14.26
N GLY A 17 -3.11 13.88 14.84
CA GLY A 17 -4.42 14.55 14.84
C GLY A 17 -5.57 13.81 14.14
N LYS A 18 -5.33 12.73 13.38
CA LYS A 18 -6.41 11.94 12.75
C LYS A 18 -6.78 10.73 13.60
N LYS A 19 -7.57 10.95 14.65
CA LYS A 19 -8.15 9.86 15.45
C LYS A 19 -9.11 9.06 14.55
N LEU A 20 -9.01 7.73 14.56
CA LEU A 20 -9.86 6.79 13.82
C LEU A 20 -9.70 6.72 12.28
N SER A 21 -8.66 7.32 11.68
CA SER A 21 -8.39 7.10 10.24
C SER A 21 -7.82 5.70 9.98
N PRO A 22 -8.19 5.04 8.86
CA PRO A 22 -7.61 3.75 8.48
C PRO A 22 -6.08 3.84 8.41
N ARG A 23 -5.39 2.92 9.08
CA ARG A 23 -3.92 2.89 9.08
C ARG A 23 -3.31 2.34 7.79
N ARG A 24 -4.16 1.83 6.89
CA ARG A 24 -3.79 1.11 5.68
C ARG A 24 -4.53 1.71 4.51
N GLU A 25 -3.82 1.89 3.42
CA GLU A 25 -4.33 2.37 2.14
C GLU A 25 -4.10 1.31 1.08
N GLY A 26 -4.94 1.27 0.05
CA GLY A 26 -4.85 0.31 -1.04
C GLY A 26 -6.22 -0.15 -1.54
N PRO A 27 -6.25 -1.16 -2.43
CA PRO A 27 -5.13 -2.03 -2.79
C PRO A 27 -4.12 -1.41 -3.76
N TYR A 28 -2.85 -1.74 -3.57
CA TYR A 28 -1.77 -1.42 -4.49
C TYR A 28 -1.29 -2.66 -5.23
N ARG A 29 -0.78 -2.45 -6.46
CA ARG A 29 -0.06 -3.46 -7.24
C ARG A 29 1.43 -3.11 -7.25
N VAL A 30 2.30 -4.10 -7.05
CA VAL A 30 3.74 -3.93 -7.25
C VAL A 30 4.02 -3.74 -8.73
N VAL A 31 4.64 -2.61 -9.07
CA VAL A 31 5.07 -2.26 -10.43
C VAL A 31 6.50 -2.73 -10.66
N GLU A 32 7.39 -2.41 -9.72
CA GLU A 32 8.82 -2.67 -9.85
C GLU A 32 9.42 -3.03 -8.50
N ARG A 33 10.42 -3.93 -8.52
CA ARG A 33 11.26 -4.23 -7.35
C ARG A 33 12.55 -3.43 -7.48
N LEU A 34 12.70 -2.41 -6.64
CA LEU A 34 13.85 -1.49 -6.67
C LEU A 34 15.06 -2.06 -5.91
N SER A 35 14.83 -2.90 -4.89
CA SER A 35 15.88 -3.64 -4.19
C SER A 35 15.36 -4.96 -3.60
N SER A 36 16.20 -5.67 -2.86
CA SER A 36 15.78 -6.87 -2.12
C SER A 36 14.59 -6.60 -1.19
N LEU A 37 14.46 -5.38 -0.65
CA LEU A 37 13.46 -5.01 0.36
C LEU A 37 12.59 -3.81 -0.03
N THR A 38 12.79 -3.20 -1.20
CA THR A 38 12.03 -2.00 -1.62
C THR A 38 11.31 -2.18 -2.95
N TYR A 39 10.10 -1.61 -3.03
CA TYR A 39 9.21 -1.74 -4.17
C TYR A 39 8.63 -0.38 -4.59
N SER A 40 8.36 -0.24 -5.88
CA SER A 40 7.46 0.77 -6.45
C SER A 40 6.08 0.16 -6.64
N LEU A 41 5.05 0.89 -6.25
CA LEU A 41 3.66 0.45 -6.25
C LEU A 41 2.81 1.39 -7.09
N ILE A 42 1.68 0.90 -7.58
CA ILE A 42 0.63 1.71 -8.19
C ILE A 42 -0.70 1.45 -7.51
N HIS A 43 -1.39 2.51 -7.13
CA HIS A 43 -2.73 2.41 -6.55
C HIS A 43 -3.70 1.96 -7.63
N THR A 44 -4.51 0.95 -7.33
CA THR A 44 -5.26 0.21 -8.35
C THR A 44 -6.50 0.95 -8.84
N ILE A 45 -7.00 1.91 -8.05
CA ILE A 45 -8.16 2.74 -8.39
C ILE A 45 -7.73 4.08 -8.99
N SER A 46 -6.74 4.74 -8.38
CA SER A 46 -6.35 6.10 -8.76
C SER A 46 -5.15 6.17 -9.71
N ASN A 47 -4.50 5.03 -10.01
CA ASN A 47 -3.27 4.94 -10.80
C ASN A 47 -2.09 5.79 -10.27
N ILE A 48 -2.17 6.26 -9.03
CA ILE A 48 -1.09 7.02 -8.38
C ILE A 48 0.04 6.06 -8.06
N GLN A 49 1.25 6.41 -8.50
CA GLN A 49 2.46 5.67 -8.15
C GLN A 49 2.96 6.05 -6.74
N LEU A 50 3.45 5.06 -6.01
CA LEU A 50 3.96 5.20 -4.65
C LEU A 50 5.27 4.43 -4.51
N GLY A 51 6.36 5.09 -4.12
CA GLY A 51 7.65 4.44 -3.95
C GLY A 51 8.79 5.43 -3.74
N PRO A 52 9.96 4.96 -3.27
CA PRO A 52 10.30 3.58 -2.89
C PRO A 52 9.75 3.18 -1.50
N ILE A 53 9.04 2.05 -1.40
CA ILE A 53 8.47 1.54 -0.12
C ILE A 53 9.18 0.29 0.35
N HIS A 54 9.61 0.30 1.61
CA HIS A 54 10.21 -0.87 2.27
C HIS A 54 9.15 -1.95 2.58
N VAL A 55 9.51 -3.23 2.44
CA VAL A 55 8.63 -4.39 2.61
C VAL A 55 7.91 -4.42 3.98
N ASN A 56 8.57 -3.99 5.06
CA ASN A 56 7.97 -3.90 6.41
C ASN A 56 6.77 -2.93 6.49
N ARG A 57 6.55 -2.09 5.49
CA ARG A 57 5.39 -1.19 5.39
C ARG A 57 4.30 -1.72 4.46
N LEU A 58 4.48 -2.94 3.95
CA LEU A 58 3.55 -3.62 3.07
C LEU A 58 2.94 -4.80 3.81
N GLU A 59 1.63 -4.94 3.67
CA GLU A 59 0.93 -6.14 4.07
C GLU A 59 0.23 -6.74 2.87
N ARG A 60 0.18 -8.08 2.80
CA ARG A 60 -0.52 -8.78 1.72
C ARG A 60 -2.01 -8.46 1.78
N TYR A 61 -2.58 -8.05 0.65
CA TYR A 61 -4.01 -7.81 0.51
C TYR A 61 -4.71 -9.10 0.08
N TYR A 62 -5.65 -9.55 0.92
CA TYR A 62 -6.50 -10.69 0.65
C TYR A 62 -7.86 -10.20 0.15
N SER A 63 -8.16 -10.45 -1.12
CA SER A 63 -9.49 -10.19 -1.66
C SER A 63 -10.40 -11.35 -1.24
N PHE A 64 -11.38 -11.07 -0.40
CA PHE A 64 -12.47 -12.01 -0.15
C PHE A 64 -13.35 -11.99 -1.40
N LYS A 65 -13.20 -12.98 -2.28
CA LYS A 65 -14.25 -13.26 -3.25
C LYS A 65 -15.44 -13.79 -2.44
N VAL A 66 -16.51 -13.01 -2.35
CA VAL A 66 -17.81 -13.56 -1.98
C VAL A 66 -18.16 -14.53 -3.12
N ILE A 67 -18.20 -15.82 -2.80
CA ILE A 67 -18.75 -16.83 -3.69
C ILE A 67 -20.25 -16.74 -3.46
N ASP A 68 -20.97 -16.12 -4.39
CA ASP A 68 -22.43 -16.20 -4.46
C ASP A 68 -22.85 -17.60 -4.93
#